data_AF-A0A377HKT5-F1
#
_entry.id   AF-A0A377HKT5-F1
#
_cell.length_a   1.000
_cell.length_b   1.000
_cell.length_c   1.000
_cell.angle_alpha   90.00
_cell.angle_beta   90.00
_cell.angle_gamma   90.00
#
_symmetry.space_group_name_H-M   'P 1'
#
loop_
_entity.id
_entity.type
_entity.pdbx_description
1 polymer ?
#
loop_
_entity_poly.entity_id
_entity_poly.type
_entity_poly.pdbx_seq_one_letter_code
_entity_poly.pdbx_strand_id
1 'polypeptide(L)'
;MQALLSQLSDIDEQLLAVLYSESVDSDEMARLLDKRKQCLAEITVSSEKPGHAVWTEATARTKRLFSLIKTQRDSAAAQVNQFKKGRKSVQLYKKFE
;
A
#
# COMPACT_ATOMS: atom_id res chain seq x y z
N MET A 1 -23.92 4.82 7.75
CA MET A 1 -23.07 4.40 6.61
C MET A 1 -22.17 5.53 6.07
N GLN A 2 -22.70 6.72 5.81
CA GLN A 2 -21.96 7.82 5.15
C GLN A 2 -20.58 8.13 5.78
N ALA A 3 -20.50 8.22 7.11
CA ALA A 3 -19.25 8.51 7.81
C ALA A 3 -18.16 7.44 7.56
N LEU A 4 -18.53 6.16 7.53
CA LEU A 4 -17.59 5.07 7.25
C LEU A 4 -17.09 5.10 5.80
N LEU A 5 -17.96 5.46 4.84
CA LEU A 5 -17.56 5.58 3.43
C LEU A 5 -16.65 6.78 3.19
N SER A 6 -16.91 7.91 3.86
CA SER A 6 -16.00 9.07 3.86
C SER A 6 -14.64 8.70 4.47
N GLN A 7 -14.64 8.08 5.65
CA GLN A 7 -13.42 7.61 6.30
C GLN A 7 -12.62 6.64 5.42
N LEU A 8 -13.29 5.70 4.73
CA LEU A 8 -12.63 4.79 3.80
C LEU A 8 -11.96 5.55 2.64
N SER A 9 -12.63 6.57 2.10
CA SER A 9 -12.07 7.44 1.06
C SER A 9 -10.84 8.20 1.55
N ASP A 10 -10.91 8.80 2.74
CA ASP A 10 -9.81 9.56 3.33
C ASP A 10 -8.58 8.67 3.57
N ILE A 11 -8.80 7.42 4.00
CA ILE A 11 -7.72 6.45 4.18
C ILE A 11 -7.15 6.03 2.81
N ASP A 12 -7.99 5.79 1.81
CA ASP A 12 -7.55 5.47 0.45
C ASP A 12 -6.67 6.60 -0.13
N GLU A 13 -7.03 7.86 0.10
CA GLU A 13 -6.25 9.04 -0.34
C GLU A 13 -4.91 9.16 0.38
N GLN A 14 -4.89 8.95 1.70
CA GLN A 14 -3.64 8.91 2.47
C GLN A 14 -2.71 7.79 2.01
N LEU A 15 -3.25 6.60 1.73
CA LEU A 15 -2.47 5.49 1.18
C LEU A 15 -1.87 5.85 -0.18
N LEU A 16 -2.62 6.53 -1.05
CA LEU A 16 -2.09 7.02 -2.32
C LEU A 16 -0.95 8.01 -2.11
N ALA A 17 -1.09 8.96 -1.18
CA ALA A 17 -0.03 9.93 -0.87
C ALA A 17 1.27 9.23 -0.44
N VAL A 18 1.17 8.22 0.43
CA VAL A 18 2.33 7.42 0.86
C VAL A 18 2.91 6.56 -0.27
N LEU A 19 2.07 6.04 -1.18
CA LEU A 19 2.54 5.27 -2.33
C LEU A 19 3.24 6.11 -3.40
N TYR A 20 2.89 7.40 -3.50
CA TYR A 20 3.47 8.33 -4.47
C TYR A 20 4.67 9.11 -3.92
N SER A 21 5.03 8.96 -2.65
CA SER A 21 6.27 9.54 -2.12
C SER A 21 7.50 8.88 -2.74
N GLU A 22 8.61 9.62 -2.80
CA GLU A 22 9.89 9.10 -3.31
C GLU A 22 10.39 7.89 -2.50
N SER A 23 10.20 7.95 -1.18
CA SER A 23 10.42 6.84 -0.25
C SER A 23 9.12 6.49 0.45
N VAL A 24 8.68 5.24 0.31
CA VAL A 24 7.49 4.73 1.02
C VAL A 24 7.82 4.61 2.50
N ASP A 25 7.10 5.36 3.32
CA ASP A 25 7.12 5.18 4.78
C ASP A 25 6.35 3.89 5.13
N SER A 26 7.10 2.85 5.54
CA SER A 26 6.53 1.54 5.84
C SER A 26 5.63 1.55 7.07
N ASP A 27 5.94 2.38 8.06
CA ASP A 27 5.22 2.41 9.33
C ASP A 27 3.88 3.12 9.15
N GLU A 28 3.89 4.24 8.43
CA GLU A 28 2.68 4.95 8.07
C GLU A 28 1.79 4.12 7.12
N MET A 29 2.39 3.43 6.14
CA MET A 29 1.68 2.48 5.28
C MET A 29 0.97 1.40 6.09
N ALA A 30 1.67 0.76 7.03
CA ALA A 30 1.10 -0.30 7.88
C ALA A 30 -0.06 0.23 8.73
N ARG A 31 0.13 1.40 9.36
CA ARG A 31 -0.90 2.07 10.17
C ARG A 31 -2.16 2.37 9.35
N LEU A 32 -2.01 2.89 8.14
CA LEU A 32 -3.14 3.21 7.25
C LEU A 32 -3.84 1.95 6.75
N LEU A 33 -3.10 0.88 6.41
CA LEU A 33 -3.69 -0.40 6.01
C LEU A 33 -4.50 -1.04 7.15
N ASP A 34 -4.03 -0.97 8.39
CA ASP A 34 -4.77 -1.47 9.55
C ASP A 34 -6.04 -0.66 9.80
N LYS A 35 -5.96 0.68 9.72
CA LYS A 35 -7.14 1.55 9.79
C LYS A 35 -8.16 1.21 8.70
N ARG A 36 -7.68 0.99 7.47
CA ARG A 36 -8.53 0.60 6.34
C ARG A 36 -9.23 -0.72 6.60
N LYS A 37 -8.51 -1.71 7.10
CA LYS A 37 -9.04 -3.03 7.46
C LYS A 37 -10.13 -2.91 8.53
N GLN A 38 -9.91 -2.09 9.56
CA GLN A 38 -10.91 -1.85 10.60
C GLN A 38 -12.17 -1.19 10.01
N CYS A 39 -12.01 -0.11 9.23
CA CYS A 39 -13.13 0.59 8.60
C CYS A 39 -13.97 -0.34 7.70
N LEU A 40 -13.31 -1.20 6.90
CA LEU A 40 -14.01 -2.19 6.08
C LEU A 40 -14.75 -3.25 6.92
N ALA A 41 -14.18 -3.66 8.05
CA ALA A 41 -14.85 -4.58 8.97
C ALA A 41 -16.13 -3.96 9.54
N GLU A 42 -16.06 -2.68 9.95
CA GLU A 42 -17.21 -1.91 10.44
C GLU A 42 -18.32 -1.77 9.36
N ILE A 43 -17.94 -1.47 8.11
CA ILE A 43 -18.88 -1.43 6.97
C ILE A 43 -19.53 -2.80 6.75
N THR A 44 -18.77 -3.89 6.90
CA THR A 44 -19.25 -5.25 6.65
C THR A 44 -20.33 -5.66 7.67
N VAL A 45 -20.10 -5.36 8.95
CA VAL A 45 -21.03 -5.72 10.04
C VAL A 45 -22.20 -4.75 10.19
N SER A 46 -22.14 -3.57 9.55
CA SER A 46 -23.25 -2.60 9.52
C SER A 46 -24.53 -3.20 8.92
N SER A 47 -25.66 -2.89 9.56
CA SER A 47 -27.01 -3.25 9.08
C SER A 47 -27.41 -2.44 7.84
N GLU A 48 -27.08 -1.16 7.81
CA GLU A 48 -27.16 -0.32 6.62
C GLU A 48 -26.06 -0.75 5.64
N LYS A 49 -26.40 -0.91 4.36
CA LYS A 49 -25.43 -1.28 3.30
C LYS A 49 -25.07 -0.06 2.44
N PRO A 50 -23.83 0.02 1.92
CA PRO A 50 -23.46 1.06 0.97
C PRO A 50 -24.34 1.01 -0.28
N GLY A 51 -24.62 2.17 -0.87
CA GLY A 51 -25.22 2.24 -2.19
C GLY A 51 -24.32 1.60 -3.25
N HIS A 52 -24.92 0.91 -4.22
CA HIS A 52 -24.19 0.14 -5.24
C HIS A 52 -23.12 0.95 -5.98
N ALA A 53 -23.44 2.18 -6.39
CA ALA A 53 -22.50 3.05 -7.10
C ALA A 53 -21.27 3.38 -6.24
N VAL A 54 -21.48 3.80 -4.99
CA VAL A 54 -20.40 4.17 -4.06
C VAL A 54 -19.52 2.95 -3.73
N TRP A 55 -20.13 1.79 -3.56
CA TRP A 55 -19.39 0.55 -3.30
C TRP A 55 -18.55 0.09 -4.50
N THR A 56 -19.10 0.26 -5.70
CA THR A 56 -18.37 -0.02 -6.95
C THR A 56 -17.13 0.87 -7.06
N GLU A 57 -17.25 2.14 -6.72
CA GLU A 57 -16.13 3.08 -6.70
C GLU A 57 -15.07 2.71 -5.66
N ALA A 58 -15.48 2.38 -4.42
CA ALA A 58 -14.57 1.90 -3.38
C ALA A 58 -13.81 0.62 -3.80
N THR A 59 -14.49 -0.27 -4.53
CA THR A 59 -13.88 -1.48 -5.10
C THR A 59 -12.85 -1.12 -6.18
N ALA A 60 -13.14 -0.14 -7.04
CA ALA A 60 -12.19 0.34 -8.04
C ALA A 60 -10.95 0.96 -7.39
N ARG A 61 -11.11 1.80 -6.36
CA ARG A 61 -9.98 2.35 -5.57
C ARG A 61 -9.14 1.24 -4.93
N THR A 62 -9.78 0.22 -4.37
CA THR A 62 -9.11 -0.95 -3.80
C THR A 62 -8.21 -1.65 -4.83
N LYS A 63 -8.70 -1.88 -6.05
CA LYS A 63 -7.92 -2.49 -7.13
C LYS A 63 -6.70 -1.63 -7.50
N ARG A 64 -6.87 -0.31 -7.57
CA ARG A 64 -5.78 0.63 -7.85
C ARG A 64 -4.70 0.57 -6.76
N LEU A 65 -5.09 0.64 -5.49
CA LEU A 65 -4.17 0.55 -4.35
C LEU A 65 -3.37 -0.76 -4.39
N PHE A 66 -4.05 -1.88 -4.63
CA PHE A 66 -3.39 -3.18 -4.72
C PHE A 66 -2.31 -3.23 -5.81
N SER A 67 -2.63 -2.72 -7.00
CA SER A 67 -1.66 -2.63 -8.10
C SER A 67 -0.43 -1.79 -7.73
N LEU A 68 -0.64 -0.63 -7.11
CA LEU A 68 0.45 0.26 -6.69
C LEU A 68 1.33 -0.35 -5.61
N ILE A 69 0.73 -0.94 -4.56
CA ILE A 69 1.46 -1.65 -3.50
C ILE A 69 2.30 -2.78 -4.11
N LYS A 70 1.73 -3.53 -5.06
CA LYS A 70 2.45 -4.59 -5.76
C LYS A 70 3.64 -4.04 -6.54
N THR A 71 3.45 -2.98 -7.31
CA THR A 71 4.52 -2.32 -8.08
C THR A 71 5.64 -1.84 -7.15
N GLN A 72 5.30 -1.23 -6.00
CA GLN A 72 6.32 -0.78 -5.07
C GLN A 72 7.11 -1.94 -4.44
N ARG A 73 6.41 -3.01 -4.05
CA ARG A 73 7.06 -4.23 -3.54
C ARG A 73 8.03 -4.83 -4.57
N ASP A 74 7.62 -4.90 -5.83
CA ASP A 74 8.47 -5.44 -6.91
C ASP A 74 9.69 -4.54 -7.18
N SER A 75 9.51 -3.21 -7.15
CA SER A 75 10.61 -2.25 -7.27
C SER A 75 11.62 -2.38 -6.14
N ALA A 76 11.16 -2.43 -4.88
CA ALA A 76 12.01 -2.60 -3.71
C ALA A 76 12.79 -3.92 -3.77
N ALA A 77 12.14 -5.02 -4.17
CA ALA A 77 12.80 -6.32 -4.34
C ALA A 77 13.89 -6.28 -5.42
N ALA A 78 13.66 -5.59 -6.53
CA ALA A 78 14.64 -5.42 -7.59
C ALA A 78 15.87 -4.62 -7.11
N GLN A 79 15.66 -3.53 -6.36
CA GLN A 79 16.74 -2.73 -5.78
C GLN A 79 17.59 -3.56 -4.80
N VAL A 80 16.96 -4.32 -3.89
CA VAL A 80 17.68 -5.23 -2.97
C VAL A 80 18.55 -6.23 -3.72
N ASN A 81 18.06 -6.78 -4.83
CA ASN A 81 18.83 -7.71 -5.66
C ASN A 81 20.03 -7.04 -6.33
N GLN A 82 19.92 -5.78 -6.76
CA GLN A 82 21.04 -5.01 -7.30
C GLN A 82 22.12 -4.77 -6.23
N PHE A 83 21.74 -4.35 -5.02
CA PHE A 83 22.67 -4.17 -3.90
C PHE A 83 23.39 -5.46 -3.52
N LYS A 84 22.68 -6.59 -3.50
CA LYS A 84 23.29 -7.91 -3.25
C LYS A 84 24.36 -8.26 -4.30
N LYS A 85 24.10 -7.97 -5.59
CA LYS A 85 25.08 -8.19 -6.67
C LYS A 85 26.31 -7.28 -6.50
N GLY A 86 26.09 -5.99 -6.27
CA GLY A 86 27.18 -5.03 -6.04
C GLY A 86 28.06 -5.41 -4.85
N ARG A 87 27.45 -5.82 -3.72
CA ARG A 87 28.18 -6.30 -2.53
C ARG A 87 29.02 -7.54 -2.84
N LYS A 88 28.50 -8.49 -3.61
CA LYS A 88 29.27 -9.67 -4.05
C LYS A 88 30.47 -9.28 -4.92
N SER A 89 30.29 -8.34 -5.85
CA SER A 89 31.38 -7.84 -6.69
C SER A 89 32.46 -7.18 -5.83
N VAL A 90 32.11 -6.30 -4.89
CA VAL A 90 33.07 -5.67 -3.97
C VAL A 90 33.80 -6.71 -3.13
N GLN A 91 33.09 -7.72 -2.60
CA GLN A 91 33.72 -8.82 -1.85
C GLN A 91 34.69 -9.64 -2.69
N LEU A 92 34.45 -9.79 -4.00
CA LEU A 92 35.36 -10.48 -4.90
C LEU A 92 36.65 -9.68 -5.12
N TYR A 93 36.53 -8.38 -5.35
CA TYR A 93 37.68 -7.48 -5.55
C TYR A 93 38.59 -7.42 -4.32
N LYS A 94 38.02 -7.37 -3.10
CA LYS A 94 38.79 -7.40 -1.84
C LYS A 94 39.67 -8.64 -1.65
N LYS A 95 39.50 -9.70 -2.43
CA LYS A 95 40.37 -10.88 -2.38
C LYS A 95 41.68 -10.70 -3.16
N PHE A 96 41.78 -9.63 -3.93
CA PHE A 96 42.94 -9.26 -4.73
C PHE A 96 43.66 -8.00 -4.20
N GLU A 97 43.22 -7.49 -3.05
CA GLU A 97 43.93 -6.51 -2.21
C GLU A 97 44.66 -7.25 -1.09
#